data_AF-A0AAJ1BVA9-F1
#
_entry.id   AF-A0AAJ1BVA9-F1
#
_cell.length_a   1.000
_cell.length_b   1.000
_cell.length_c   1.000
_cell.angle_alpha   90.00
_cell.angle_beta   90.00
_cell.angle_gamma   90.00
#
_symmetry.space_group_name_H-M   'P 1'
#
loop_
_entity.id
_entity.type
_entity.pdbx_description
1 polymer ?
#
loop_
_entity_poly.entity_id
_entity_poly.type
_entity_poly.pdbx_seq_one_letter_code
_entity_poly.pdbx_strand_id
1 'polypeptide(L)' 'MRLPVDVLADVEEIARICERSRSWVIVRALKSYLAAEGRELMELAAAQADVDQGRGVDLDEVIRELEGAAKDAAA' A
#
# COMPACT_ATOMS: atom_id res chain seq x y z
N MET A 1 -7.47 -21.55 -1.89
CA MET A 1 -6.10 -21.20 -2.36
C MET A 1 -5.22 -22.43 -2.25
N ARG A 2 -4.43 -22.76 -3.27
CA ARG A 2 -3.40 -23.82 -3.20
C ARG A 2 -2.09 -23.16 -2.79
N LEU A 3 -1.38 -23.74 -1.82
CA LEU A 3 -0.06 -23.28 -1.38
C LEU A 3 0.98 -24.36 -1.70
N PRO A 4 2.23 -23.98 -2.02
CA PRO A 4 3.36 -24.89 -2.01
C PRO A 4 3.46 -25.64 -0.67
N VAL A 5 3.90 -26.90 -0.72
CA VAL A 5 3.89 -27.81 0.45
C VAL A 5 4.82 -27.31 1.55
N ASP A 6 5.99 -26.81 1.16
CA ASP A 6 6.98 -26.18 2.03
C ASP A 6 6.40 -24.94 2.73
N VAL A 7 5.76 -24.04 1.98
CA VAL A 7 5.13 -22.84 2.56
C VAL A 7 4.01 -23.22 3.54
N LEU A 8 3.20 -24.23 3.23
CA LEU A 8 2.16 -24.71 4.13
C LEU A 8 2.74 -25.28 5.43
N ALA A 9 3.85 -26.03 5.34
CA ALA A 9 4.53 -26.59 6.51
C ALA A 9 5.06 -25.50 7.44
N ASP A 10 5.66 -24.44 6.88
CA ASP A 10 6.13 -23.29 7.67
C ASP A 10 4.96 -22.55 8.35
N VAL A 11 3.84 -22.36 7.64
CA VAL A 11 2.63 -21.75 8.21
C VAL A 11 2.07 -22.59 9.37
N GLU A 12 2.09 -23.92 9.22
CA GLU A 12 1.64 -24.86 10.26
C GLU A 12 2.54 -24.80 11.50
N GLU A 13 3.86 -24.74 11.31
CA GLU A 13 4.82 -24.65 12.40
C GLU A 13 4.69 -23.32 13.16
N ILE A 14 4.56 -22.19 12.45
CA ILE A 14 4.33 -20.88 13.08
C ILE A 14 3.01 -20.87 13.85
N ALA A 15 1.94 -21.42 13.25
CA ALA A 15 0.64 -21.51 13.91
C ALA A 15 0.72 -22.32 15.21
N ARG A 16 1.45 -23.44 15.20
CA ARG A 16 1.69 -24.29 16.36
C ARG A 16 2.47 -23.54 17.45
N ILE A 17 3.57 -22.88 17.11
CA ILE A 17 4.41 -22.11 18.04
C ILE A 17 3.61 -20.98 18.70
N CYS A 18 2.75 -20.29 17.93
CA CYS A 18 1.94 -19.19 18.42
C CYS A 18 0.64 -19.62 19.12
N GLU A 19 0.32 -20.92 19.16
CA GLU A 19 -0.97 -21.44 19.65
C GLU A 19 -2.17 -20.78 18.94
N ARG A 20 -2.07 -20.62 17.62
CA ARG A 20 -3.08 -20.00 16.75
C ARG A 20 -3.44 -20.93 15.58
N SER A 21 -4.45 -20.54 14.81
CA SER A 21 -4.84 -21.26 13.60
C SER A 21 -3.96 -20.88 12.41
N ARG A 22 -3.82 -21.79 11.43
CA ARG A 22 -3.22 -21.48 10.12
C ARG A 22 -3.83 -20.23 9.48
N SER A 23 -5.16 -20.11 9.56
CA SER A 23 -5.87 -18.94 9.03
C SER A 23 -5.45 -17.64 9.71
N TRP A 24 -5.12 -17.64 11.00
CA TRP A 24 -4.61 -16.46 11.68
C TRP A 24 -3.27 -16.01 11.11
N VAL A 25 -2.33 -16.94 10.87
CA VAL A 25 -1.02 -16.65 10.27
C VAL A 25 -1.20 -16.08 8.86
N ILE A 26 -2.02 -16.73 8.05
CA ILE A 26 -2.29 -16.31 6.66
C ILE A 26 -2.92 -14.92 6.62
N VAL A 27 -3.98 -14.68 7.40
CA VAL A 27 -4.65 -13.37 7.44
C VAL A 27 -3.69 -12.28 7.93
N ARG A 28 -2.84 -12.59 8.90
CA ARG A 28 -1.82 -11.65 9.38
C ARG A 28 -0.82 -11.29 8.28
N ALA A 29 -0.28 -12.29 7.57
CA ALA A 29 0.65 -12.06 6.47
C ALA A 29 0.01 -11.24 5.34
N LEU A 30 -1.23 -11.58 4.95
CA LEU A 30 -1.96 -10.83 3.92
C LEU A 30 -2.22 -9.38 4.33
N LYS A 31 -2.60 -9.14 5.59
CA LYS A 31 -2.76 -7.76 6.11
C LYS A 31 -1.44 -6.98 6.06
N SER A 32 -0.33 -7.61 6.39
CA SER A 32 1.00 -6.99 6.30
C SER A 32 1.36 -6.64 4.85
N TYR A 33 1.15 -7.57 3.91
CA TYR A 33 1.36 -7.30 2.48
C TYR A 33 0.49 -6.14 1.99
N LEU A 34 -0.80 -6.13 2.33
CA LEU A 34 -1.73 -5.08 1.92
C LEU A 34 -1.39 -3.70 2.51
N ALA A 35 -0.84 -3.67 3.73
CA ALA A 35 -0.45 -2.42 4.37
C ALA A 35 0.85 -1.83 3.82
N ALA A 36 1.72 -2.67 3.26
CA ALA A 36 2.96 -2.27 2.59
C ALA A 36 2.72 -2.20 1.06
N GLU A 37 3.23 -3.18 0.32
CA GLU A 37 3.21 -3.23 -1.15
C GLU A 37 1.81 -3.06 -1.76
N GLY A 38 0.79 -3.68 -1.14
CA GLY A 38 -0.57 -3.61 -1.68
C GLY A 38 -1.14 -2.19 -1.70
N ARG A 39 -0.74 -1.31 -0.78
CA ARG A 39 -1.17 0.09 -0.78
C ARG A 39 -0.53 0.85 -1.94
N GLU A 40 0.78 0.73 -2.09
CA GLU A 40 1.53 1.42 -3.15
C GLU A 40 1.02 1.04 -4.54
N LEU A 41 0.75 -0.25 -4.78
CA LEU A 41 0.18 -0.72 -6.04
C LEU A 41 -1.19 -0.10 -6.34
N MET A 42 -2.05 0.00 -5.31
CA MET A 42 -3.38 0.58 -5.46
C MET A 42 -3.32 2.10 -5.67
N GLU A 43 -2.42 2.79 -4.97
CA GLU A 43 -2.19 4.22 -5.13
C GLU A 43 -1.64 4.56 -6.52
N LEU A 44 -0.66 3.81 -7.02
CA LEU A 44 -0.13 3.98 -8.38
C LEU A 44 -1.19 3.70 -9.45
N ALA A 45 -1.98 2.64 -9.28
CA ALA A 45 -3.07 2.34 -10.20
C ALA A 45 -4.13 3.46 -10.22
N ALA A 46 -4.46 4.03 -9.05
CA ALA A 46 -5.37 5.16 -8.94
C ALA A 46 -4.79 6.42 -9.60
N ALA A 47 -3.52 6.73 -9.35
CA ALA A 47 -2.83 7.87 -9.96
C ALA A 47 -2.80 7.77 -11.50
N GLN A 48 -2.53 6.58 -12.05
CA GLN A 48 -2.60 6.36 -13.49
C GLN A 48 -4.02 6.62 -14.03
N ALA A 49 -5.04 6.12 -13.33
CA ALA A 49 -6.43 6.33 -13.72
C ALA A 49 -6.85 7.80 -13.65
N ASP A 50 -6.30 8.59 -12.72
CA ASP A 50 -6.53 10.04 -12.64
C ASP A 50 -5.92 10.78 -13.82
N VAL A 51 -4.69 10.43 -14.21
CA VAL A 51 -4.03 10.98 -15.40
C VAL A 51 -4.85 10.67 -16.66
N ASP A 52 -5.25 9.41 -16.84
CA ASP A 52 -6.02 8.97 -18.01
C ASP A 52 -7.38 9.69 -18.11
N GLN A 53 -7.94 10.10 -16.99
CA GLN A 53 -9.22 10.82 -16.90
C GLN A 53 -9.06 12.35 -16.90
N GLY A 54 -7.85 12.86 -17.11
CA GLY A 54 -7.56 14.29 -17.16
C GLY A 54 -7.69 15.01 -15.81
N ARG A 55 -7.59 14.27 -14.69
CA ARG A 55 -7.60 14.82 -13.32
C ARG A 55 -6.22 15.23 -12.81
N GLY A 56 -5.19 15.17 -13.65
CA GLY A 56 -3.87 15.70 -13.31
C GLY A 56 -3.90 17.23 -13.16
N VAL A 57 -2.96 17.76 -12.37
CA VAL A 57 -2.74 19.20 -12.21
C VAL A 57 -1.44 19.58 -12.93
N ASP A 58 -1.41 20.75 -13.54
CA ASP A 58 -0.22 21.27 -14.22
C ASP A 58 0.89 21.63 -13.21
N LEU A 59 2.13 21.26 -13.52
CA LEU A 59 3.26 21.47 -12.61
C LEU A 59 3.54 22.96 -12.36
N ASP A 60 3.42 23.82 -13.38
CA ASP A 60 3.68 25.25 -13.24
C ASP A 60 2.59 25.95 -12.41
N GLU A 61 1.38 25.40 -12.39
CA GLU A 61 0.32 25.82 -11.47
C GLU A 61 0.67 25.46 -10.01
N VAL A 62 1.09 24.22 -9.76
CA VAL A 62 1.51 23.77 -8.42
C VAL A 62 2.69 24.60 -7.89
N ILE A 63 3.69 24.89 -8.71
CA ILE A 63 4.85 25.71 -8.32
C ILE A 63 4.41 27.11 -7.88
N ARG A 64 3.52 27.76 -8.65
CA ARG A 64 3.00 29.08 -8.31
C ARG A 64 2.22 29.08 -7.00
N GLU A 65 1.43 28.05 -6.74
CA GLU A 65 0.67 27.92 -5.48
C GLU A 65 1.61 27.79 -4.27
N LEU A 66 2.63 26.93 -4.37
CA LEU A 66 3.60 26.72 -3.30
C LEU A 66 4.44 27.97 -3.01
N GLU A 67 4.86 28.70 -4.04
CA GLU A 67 5.58 29.98 -3.87
C GLU A 67 4.70 31.04 -3.18
N GLY A 68 3.40 31.05 -3.44
CA GLY A 68 2.43 31.90 -2.76
C GLY A 68 2.32 31.55 -1.28
N ALA A 69 2.06 30.27 -0.97
CA ALA A 69 1.91 29.80 0.41
C ALA A 69 3.18 30.03 1.26
N ALA A 70 4.38 29.88 0.68
CA ALA A 70 5.64 30.15 1.37
C ALA A 70 5.82 31.64 1.74
N LYS A 71 5.33 32.56 0.90
CA LYS A 71 5.38 34.00 1.18
C LYS A 71 4.40 34.38 2.28
N ASP A 72 3.20 33.80 2.27
CA ASP A 72 2.18 34.05 3.29
C ASP A 72 2.59 33.52 4.68
N ALA A 73 3.30 32.39 4.73
CA ALA A 73 3.82 31.84 5.99
C ALA A 73 4.99 32.65 6.59
N ALA A 74 5.65 33.49 5.78
CA ALA A 74 6.79 34.31 6.20
C ALA A 74 6.41 35.75 6.60
N ALA A 75 5.13 36.14 6.43
CA ALA A 75 4.56 37.44 6.79
C ALA A 75 3.94 37.43 8.20
#